data_AF-A0A348TU27-F1
#
_entry.id   AF-A0A348TU27-F1
#
_cell.length_a   1.000
_cell.length_b   1.000
_cell.length_c   1.000
_cell.angle_alpha   90.00
_cell.angle_beta   90.00
_cell.angle_gamma   90.00
#
_symmetry.space_group_name_H-M   'P 1'
#
loop_
_entity.id
_entity.type
_entity.pdbx_description
1 polymer ?
#
loop_
_entity_poly.entity_id
_entity_poly.type
_entity_poly.pdbx_seq_one_letter_code
_entity_poly.pdbx_strand_id
1 'polypeptide(L)'
;MLRPFKAVRPTRDKAYLVATRSYITYGAEELDDKLENNPYTFLHVINPNALPEANYKDRFKAVRSRYDRFEKEDIFIQEAQSTYYLYEQKTPSATYTGVIGLL
;
A
#
# COMPACT_ATOMS: atom_id res chain seq x y z
N MET A 1 10.56 -15.63 18.74
CA MET A 1 11.80 -14.90 18.36
C MET A 1 11.52 -14.23 17.02
N LEU A 2 11.94 -12.98 16.82
CA LEU A 2 11.62 -12.23 15.59
C LEU A 2 12.22 -12.94 14.35
N ARG A 3 11.44 -13.09 13.28
CA ARG A 3 11.84 -13.78 12.04
C ARG A 3 11.83 -12.82 10.85
N PRO A 4 12.79 -12.92 9.91
CA PRO A 4 12.78 -12.11 8.69
C PRO A 4 11.70 -12.61 7.73
N PHE A 5 11.30 -11.77 6.77
CA PHE A 5 10.30 -12.14 5.76
C PHE A 5 10.53 -11.44 4.43
N LYS A 6 9.85 -11.93 3.39
CA LYS A 6 9.88 -11.36 2.05
C LYS A 6 8.76 -10.34 1.91
N ALA A 7 9.00 -9.08 2.27
CA ALA A 7 7.98 -8.04 2.13
C ALA A 7 7.66 -7.78 0.66
N VAL A 8 6.40 -7.43 0.41
CA VAL A 8 5.99 -6.76 -0.82
C VAL A 8 6.01 -5.26 -0.55
N ARG A 9 6.72 -4.51 -1.38
CA ARG A 9 6.87 -3.05 -1.23
C ARG A 9 6.88 -2.37 -2.59
N PRO A 10 6.60 -1.07 -2.65
CA PRO A 10 6.77 -0.33 -3.89
C PRO A 10 8.23 -0.23 -4.32
N THR A 11 8.44 -0.06 -5.63
CA THR A 11 9.75 0.35 -6.14
C THR A 11 10.14 1.72 -5.62
N ARG A 12 11.45 1.98 -5.51
CA ARG A 12 11.97 3.17 -4.82
C ARG A 12 11.47 4.48 -5.45
N ASP A 13 11.33 4.52 -6.76
CA ASP A 13 10.82 5.63 -7.56
C ASP A 13 9.31 5.88 -7.35
N LYS A 14 8.54 4.88 -6.91
CA LYS A 14 7.08 4.97 -6.72
C LYS A 14 6.65 5.01 -5.25
N ALA A 15 7.58 4.81 -4.32
CA ALA A 15 7.27 4.69 -2.89
C ALA A 15 6.45 5.86 -2.34
N TYR A 16 6.77 7.09 -2.74
CA TYR A 16 6.06 8.30 -2.31
C TYR A 16 4.70 8.49 -3.00
N LEU A 17 4.48 7.86 -4.16
CA LEU A 17 3.23 7.93 -4.93
C LEU A 17 2.22 6.90 -4.45
N VAL A 18 2.69 5.76 -3.94
CA VAL A 18 1.83 4.67 -3.46
C VAL A 18 1.20 5.00 -2.11
N ALA A 19 1.92 5.71 -1.24
CA ALA A 19 1.45 6.05 0.10
C ALA A 19 0.17 6.89 0.06
N THR A 20 -0.81 6.53 0.90
CA THR A 20 -2.09 7.21 1.00
C THR A 20 -2.53 7.33 2.45
N ARG A 21 -3.41 8.31 2.74
CA ARG A 21 -4.10 8.37 4.03
C ARG A 21 -5.15 7.24 4.10
N SER A 22 -5.77 7.09 5.26
CA SER A 22 -6.88 6.15 5.39
C SER A 22 -7.98 6.48 4.40
N TYR A 23 -8.49 5.48 3.68
CA TYR A 23 -9.55 5.67 2.69
C TYR A 23 -10.76 6.45 3.25
N ILE A 24 -11.12 6.20 4.51
CA ILE A 24 -12.29 6.81 5.17
C ILE A 24 -12.19 8.34 5.37
N THR A 25 -10.99 8.92 5.20
CA THR A 25 -10.79 10.37 5.40
C THR A 25 -11.08 11.19 4.15
N TYR A 26 -11.28 10.55 2.99
CA TYR A 26 -11.48 11.24 1.72
C TYR A 26 -12.95 11.55 1.47
N GLY A 27 -13.24 12.79 1.06
CA GLY A 27 -14.50 13.12 0.40
C GLY A 27 -14.56 12.53 -1.02
N ALA A 28 -15.74 12.47 -1.62
CA ALA A 28 -15.91 11.89 -2.96
C ALA A 28 -15.07 12.64 -4.02
N GLU A 29 -15.15 13.97 -4.06
CA GLU A 29 -14.40 14.79 -5.02
C GLU A 29 -12.88 14.68 -4.82
N GLU A 30 -12.40 14.68 -3.58
CA GLU A 30 -10.96 14.53 -3.29
C GLU A 30 -10.45 13.14 -3.68
N LEU A 31 -11.27 12.11 -3.47
CA LEU A 31 -10.94 10.75 -3.88
C LEU A 31 -10.81 10.65 -5.41
N ASP A 32 -11.77 11.21 -6.14
CA ASP A 32 -11.75 11.18 -7.61
C ASP A 32 -10.54 11.94 -8.16
N ASP A 33 -10.29 13.16 -7.66
CA ASP A 33 -9.09 13.95 -8.02
C ASP A 33 -7.79 13.17 -7.75
N LYS A 34 -7.69 12.46 -6.62
CA LYS A 34 -6.52 11.64 -6.30
C LYS A 34 -6.33 10.46 -7.24
N LEU A 35 -7.43 9.81 -7.64
CA LEU A 35 -7.38 8.66 -8.53
C LEU A 35 -7.00 9.06 -9.96
N GLU A 36 -7.46 10.23 -10.41
CA GLU A 36 -7.15 10.78 -11.73
C GLU A 36 -5.68 11.25 -11.83
N ASN A 37 -5.17 11.93 -10.80
CA ASN A 37 -3.85 12.57 -10.86
C ASN A 37 -2.69 11.66 -10.40
N ASN A 38 -2.97 10.52 -9.77
CA ASN A 38 -1.94 9.60 -9.32
C ASN A 38 -2.28 8.15 -9.69
N PRO A 39 -1.72 7.60 -10.78
CA PRO A 39 -2.01 6.23 -11.19
C PRO A 39 -1.43 5.17 -10.24
N TYR A 40 -0.50 5.55 -9.36
CA TYR A 40 0.18 4.61 -8.46
C TYR A 40 -0.39 4.61 -7.05
N THR A 41 -1.37 5.46 -6.73
CA THR A 41 -1.93 5.51 -5.37
C THR A 41 -2.50 4.16 -4.96
N PHE A 42 -2.24 3.73 -3.72
CA PHE A 42 -2.83 2.51 -3.20
C PHE A 42 -4.37 2.58 -3.10
N LEU A 43 -4.97 3.77 -3.20
CA LEU A 43 -6.42 3.93 -3.32
C LEU A 43 -6.99 3.17 -4.52
N HIS A 44 -6.24 3.03 -5.63
CA HIS A 44 -6.67 2.19 -6.75
C HIS A 44 -6.89 0.73 -6.35
N VAL A 45 -6.22 0.24 -5.30
CA VAL A 45 -6.36 -1.13 -4.77
C VAL A 45 -7.48 -1.22 -3.75
N ILE A 46 -7.55 -0.27 -2.80
CA ILE A 46 -8.42 -0.39 -1.62
C ILE A 46 -9.76 0.35 -1.73
N ASN A 47 -10.01 1.11 -2.80
CA ASN A 47 -11.24 1.89 -2.95
C ASN A 47 -12.48 0.98 -3.16
N PRO A 48 -13.42 0.92 -2.20
CA PRO A 48 -14.65 0.15 -2.33
C PRO A 48 -15.70 0.80 -3.25
N ASN A 49 -15.65 2.12 -3.47
CA ASN A 49 -16.62 2.85 -4.31
C ASN A 49 -16.54 2.46 -5.78
N ALA A 50 -15.48 1.76 -6.21
CA ALA A 50 -15.41 1.20 -7.55
C ALA A 50 -16.49 0.14 -7.81
N LEU A 51 -17.09 -0.45 -6.77
CA LEU A 51 -18.12 -1.50 -6.87
C LEU A 51 -19.15 -1.38 -5.74
N PRO A 52 -19.99 -0.32 -5.73
CA PRO A 52 -20.88 -0.03 -4.60
C PRO A 52 -22.01 -1.06 -4.45
N GLU A 53 -22.45 -1.68 -5.54
CA GLU A 53 -23.53 -2.69 -5.54
C GLU A 53 -23.03 -4.13 -5.42
N ALA A 54 -21.72 -4.36 -5.38
CA ALA A 54 -21.16 -5.70 -5.31
C ALA A 54 -21.17 -6.26 -3.87
N ASN A 55 -21.44 -7.57 -3.76
CA ASN A 55 -21.27 -8.28 -2.49
C ASN A 55 -19.80 -8.28 -2.02
N TYR A 56 -19.56 -8.60 -0.75
CA TYR A 56 -18.22 -8.59 -0.17
C TYR A 56 -17.21 -9.49 -0.91
N LYS A 57 -17.65 -10.67 -1.38
CA LYS A 57 -16.77 -11.62 -2.08
C LYS A 57 -16.23 -11.04 -3.38
N ASP A 58 -17.08 -10.37 -4.15
CA ASP A 58 -16.68 -9.76 -5.42
C ASP A 58 -15.87 -8.49 -5.21
N ARG A 59 -16.14 -7.73 -4.14
CA ARG A 59 -15.26 -6.62 -3.70
C ARG A 59 -13.85 -7.11 -3.37
N PHE A 60 -13.71 -8.19 -2.61
CA PHE A 60 -12.39 -8.75 -2.29
C PHE A 60 -11.64 -9.25 -3.54
N LYS A 61 -12.34 -9.89 -4.49
CA LYS A 61 -11.73 -10.26 -5.77
C LYS A 61 -11.24 -9.06 -6.55
N ALA A 62 -12.00 -7.97 -6.58
CA ALA A 62 -11.60 -6.75 -7.28
C ALA A 62 -10.37 -6.09 -6.64
N VAL A 63 -10.31 -6.05 -5.29
CA VAL A 63 -9.14 -5.60 -4.54
C VAL A 63 -7.93 -6.46 -4.90
N ARG A 64 -8.06 -7.79 -4.86
CA ARG A 64 -6.99 -8.73 -5.22
C ARG A 64 -6.52 -8.51 -6.66
N SER A 65 -7.44 -8.41 -7.62
CA SER A 65 -7.12 -8.18 -9.03
C SER A 65 -6.35 -6.87 -9.27
N ARG A 66 -6.68 -5.79 -8.53
CA ARG A 66 -5.93 -4.53 -8.60
C ARG A 66 -4.55 -4.65 -7.98
N TYR A 67 -4.42 -5.36 -6.87
CA TYR A 67 -3.13 -5.65 -6.27
C TYR A 67 -2.25 -6.51 -7.20
N ASP A 68 -2.80 -7.56 -7.82
CA ASP A 68 -2.12 -8.38 -8.82
C ASP A 68 -1.57 -7.53 -9.98
N ARG A 69 -2.37 -6.54 -10.41
CA ARG A 69 -1.95 -5.60 -11.45
C ARG A 69 -0.77 -4.75 -11.00
N PHE A 70 -0.74 -4.28 -9.76
CA PHE A 70 0.39 -3.52 -9.22
C PHE A 70 1.68 -4.37 -9.17
N GLU A 71 1.58 -5.65 -8.85
CA GLU A 71 2.73 -6.57 -8.93
C GLU A 71 3.18 -6.78 -10.39
N LYS A 72 2.23 -6.99 -11.31
CA LYS A 72 2.53 -7.20 -12.74
C LYS A 72 3.13 -5.98 -13.44
N GLU A 73 2.77 -4.78 -13.00
CA GLU A 73 3.26 -3.50 -13.56
C GLU A 73 4.53 -3.00 -12.87
N ASP A 74 5.21 -3.83 -12.06
CA ASP A 74 6.40 -3.48 -11.29
C ASP A 74 6.21 -2.22 -10.41
N ILE A 75 4.97 -1.98 -9.97
CA ILE A 75 4.67 -0.99 -8.94
C ILE A 75 5.07 -1.59 -7.60
N PHE A 76 4.68 -2.83 -7.37
CA PHE A 76 5.09 -3.65 -6.24
C PHE A 76 6.11 -4.69 -6.65
N ILE A 77 7.09 -4.89 -5.77
CA ILE A 77 8.07 -5.95 -5.87
C ILE A 77 8.13 -6.72 -4.55
N GLN A 78 8.38 -8.01 -4.64
CA GLN A 78 8.63 -8.87 -3.48
C GLN A 78 10.12 -9.14 -3.33
N GLU A 79 10.63 -9.07 -2.10
CA GLU A 79 12.03 -9.41 -1.85
C GLU A 79 12.36 -10.86 -2.21
N ALA A 80 13.50 -11.09 -2.85
CA ALA A 80 13.94 -12.43 -3.25
C ALA A 80 14.25 -13.31 -2.02
N GLN A 81 14.77 -12.71 -0.96
CA GLN A 81 15.19 -13.36 0.28
C GLN A 81 14.48 -12.76 1.49
N SER A 82 14.26 -13.58 2.51
CA SER A 82 13.71 -13.08 3.77
C SER A 82 14.70 -12.12 4.41
N THR A 83 14.28 -10.90 4.69
CA THR A 83 15.12 -9.87 5.30
C THR A 83 14.41 -9.20 6.47
N TYR A 84 15.19 -8.48 7.29
CA TYR A 84 14.66 -7.57 8.28
C TYR A 84 14.59 -6.17 7.69
N TYR A 85 13.67 -5.35 8.20
CA TYR A 85 13.50 -3.97 7.76
C TYR A 85 13.75 -3.04 8.93
N LEU A 86 14.43 -1.93 8.66
CA LEU A 86 14.57 -0.85 9.63
C LEU A 86 13.43 0.14 9.45
N TYR A 87 12.81 0.50 10.55
CA TYR A 87 11.82 1.57 10.62
C TYR A 87 12.37 2.70 11.47
N GLU A 88 12.26 3.92 10.97
CA GLU A 88 12.71 5.12 11.67
C GLU A 88 11.55 6.11 11.80
N GLN A 89 11.33 6.58 13.01
CA GLN A 89 10.39 7.66 13.30
C GLN A 89 11.16 8.85 13.89
N LYS A 90 10.97 10.03 13.30
CA LYS A 90 11.55 11.28 13.78
C LYS A 90 10.47 12.16 14.40
N THR A 91 10.75 12.69 15.57
CA THR A 91 10.01 13.78 16.21
C THR A 91 10.90 15.02 16.30
N PRO A 92 10.38 16.20 16.66
CA PRO A 92 11.23 17.37 16.88
C PRO A 92 12.31 17.18 17.94
N SER A 93 12.13 16.24 18.87
CA SER A 93 13.02 16.02 20.03
C SER A 93 13.85 14.74 19.95
N ALA A 94 13.47 13.75 19.15
CA ALA A 94 14.13 12.44 19.15
C ALA A 94 13.96 11.67 17.84
N THR A 95 14.84 10.70 17.62
CA THR A 95 14.73 9.69 16.55
C THR A 95 14.67 8.30 17.18
N TYR A 96 13.71 7.49 16.75
CA TYR A 96 13.50 6.13 17.22
C TYR A 96 13.67 5.17 16.04
N THR A 97 14.55 4.18 16.18
CA THR A 97 14.78 3.15 15.17
C THR A 97 14.33 1.79 15.70
N GLY A 98 13.53 1.07 14.92
CA GLY A 98 13.04 -0.27 15.22
C GLY A 98 13.33 -1.25 14.09
N VAL A 99 13.20 -2.54 14.41
CA VAL A 99 13.33 -3.64 13.44
C VAL A 99 11.95 -4.26 13.21
N ILE A 100 11.54 -4.38 11.95
CA ILE A 100 10.30 -5.06 11.55
C ILE A 100 10.63 -6.50 11.14
N GLY A 101 9.86 -7.45 11.69
CA GLY A 101 9.89 -8.87 11.34
C GLY A 101 8.59 -9.57 11.78
N LEU A 102 8.49 -10.86 11.51
CA LEU A 102 7.35 -11.70 11.90
C LEU A 102 7.55 -12.27 13.30
N LEU A 103 6.45 -12.37 14.06
CA LEU A 103 6.40 -13.04 15.36
C LEU A 103 6.23 -14.57 15.21
#